data_AF-A0A1D6P121-F1
#
_entry.id   AF-A0A1D6P121-F1
#
_cell.length_a   1.000
_cell.length_b   1.000
_cell.length_c   1.000
_cell.angle_alpha   90.00
_cell.angle_beta   90.00
_cell.angle_gamma   90.00
#
_symmetry.space_group_name_H-M   'P 1'
#
loop_
_entity.id
_entity.type
_entity.pdbx_description
1 polymer ?
#
loop_
_entity_poly.entity_id
_entity_poly.type
_entity_poly.pdbx_seq_one_letter_code
_entity_poly.pdbx_strand_id
1 'polypeptide(L)'
;MLPAPAWPSPCCLLSCFATQCSLSSLQLKCSADKLRKALAEPVESLFDVADQTTWQSLRNIYKRETEAILPEFLNNLCQFEMEYAPAEEMVSKLKDYAQSVVESKAKEESSKVLIHMKERFTTVFSHDKDSNPRVWTGKEDVRAIAKEARSAALKLLSVMAAIRWDDEPDRIESILTSTLLEGSVISKIASAASADPLASTTWEEVTLCWNPIYLFLLFVGYLMVKALAMQLDVSREFQNGVVPGIISVSVKLLPTIQNLLSKLSYFV
;
A
#
# COMPACT_ATOMS: atom_id res chain seq x y z
N MET A 1 -62.36 15.34 -38.26
CA MET A 1 -61.07 16.06 -38.32
C MET A 1 -60.52 16.13 -36.90
N LEU A 2 -59.65 15.19 -36.53
CA LEU A 2 -58.88 15.30 -35.29
C LEU A 2 -57.69 16.24 -35.56
N PRO A 3 -57.37 17.19 -34.66
CA PRO A 3 -56.24 18.08 -34.87
C PRO A 3 -54.92 17.28 -34.78
N ALA A 4 -54.00 17.58 -35.69
CA ALA A 4 -52.67 16.99 -35.71
C ALA A 4 -51.89 17.38 -34.43
N PRO A 5 -51.07 16.48 -33.85
CA PRO A 5 -50.25 16.81 -32.70
C PRO A 5 -49.21 17.87 -33.08
N ALA A 6 -49.20 18.98 -32.34
CA ALA A 6 -48.16 20.00 -32.45
C ALA A 6 -46.83 19.41 -31.98
N TRP A 7 -45.87 19.29 -32.89
CA TRP A 7 -44.54 18.82 -32.55
C TRP A 7 -43.82 19.89 -31.71
N PRO A 8 -43.19 19.51 -30.58
CA PRO A 8 -42.48 20.46 -29.74
C PRO A 8 -41.29 21.09 -30.48
N SER A 9 -41.03 22.36 -30.18
CA SER A 9 -39.94 23.14 -30.78
C SER A 9 -38.57 22.48 -30.54
N PRO A 10 -37.63 22.52 -31.51
CA PRO A 10 -36.31 21.89 -31.38
C PRO A 10 -35.52 22.30 -30.12
N CYS A 11 -35.67 23.55 -29.66
CA CYS A 11 -35.04 24.03 -28.42
C CYS A 11 -35.62 23.39 -27.15
N CYS A 12 -36.92 23.04 -27.13
CA CYS A 12 -37.56 22.37 -26.01
C CYS A 12 -37.14 20.90 -25.91
N LEU A 13 -36.88 20.26 -27.06
CA LEU A 13 -36.34 18.89 -27.08
C LEU A 13 -34.91 18.86 -26.55
N LEU A 14 -34.03 19.76 -27.02
CA LEU A 14 -32.63 19.85 -26.56
C LEU A 14 -32.51 20.14 -25.06
N SER A 15 -33.34 21.04 -24.52
CA SER A 15 -33.32 21.33 -23.08
C SER A 15 -33.81 20.13 -22.27
N CYS A 16 -34.86 19.44 -22.72
CA CYS A 16 -35.40 18.25 -22.07
C CYS A 16 -34.38 17.10 -22.04
N PHE A 17 -33.69 16.84 -23.17
CA PHE A 17 -32.59 15.87 -23.25
C PHE A 17 -31.40 16.22 -22.34
N ALA A 18 -31.02 17.50 -22.25
CA ALA A 18 -29.94 17.94 -21.37
C ALA A 18 -30.30 17.73 -19.89
N THR A 19 -31.54 18.01 -19.49
CA THR A 19 -32.03 17.69 -18.14
C THR A 19 -32.07 16.19 -17.87
N GLN A 20 -32.49 15.36 -18.84
CA GLN A 20 -32.48 13.90 -18.72
C GLN A 20 -31.07 13.33 -18.48
N CYS A 21 -30.09 13.84 -19.24
CA CYS A 21 -28.70 13.40 -19.17
C CYS A 21 -28.02 13.80 -17.85
N SER A 22 -28.30 14.99 -17.35
CA SER A 22 -27.80 15.42 -16.03
C SER A 22 -28.41 14.62 -14.89
N LEU A 23 -29.70 14.29 -14.94
CA LEU A 23 -30.41 13.58 -13.88
C LEU A 23 -30.01 12.09 -13.80
N SER A 24 -29.85 11.43 -14.95
CA SER A 24 -29.31 10.07 -15.02
C SER A 24 -27.86 9.96 -14.52
N SER A 25 -27.02 10.97 -14.79
CA SER A 25 -25.66 11.04 -14.25
C SER A 25 -25.63 11.18 -12.72
N LEU A 26 -26.61 11.85 -12.12
CA LEU A 26 -26.75 11.98 -10.67
C LEU A 26 -27.23 10.66 -10.03
N GLN A 27 -28.14 9.93 -10.69
CA GLN A 27 -28.58 8.59 -10.25
C GLN A 27 -27.42 7.60 -10.26
N LEU A 28 -26.58 7.63 -11.30
CA LEU A 28 -25.38 6.81 -11.36
C LEU A 28 -24.42 7.10 -10.19
N LYS A 29 -24.19 8.37 -9.86
CA LYS A 29 -23.36 8.75 -8.71
C LYS A 29 -23.95 8.31 -7.37
N CYS A 30 -25.26 8.49 -7.17
CA CYS A 30 -25.93 8.11 -5.92
C CYS A 30 -25.89 6.59 -5.69
N SER A 31 -26.20 5.80 -6.71
CA SER A 31 -26.12 4.34 -6.65
C SER A 31 -24.68 3.85 -6.46
N ALA A 32 -23.71 4.46 -7.13
CA ALA A 32 -22.28 4.22 -6.93
C ALA A 32 -21.85 4.48 -5.48
N ASP A 33 -22.28 5.59 -4.86
CA ASP A 33 -21.94 5.90 -3.47
C ASP A 33 -22.58 4.93 -2.46
N LYS A 34 -23.82 4.48 -2.70
CA LYS A 34 -24.46 3.43 -1.90
C LYS A 34 -23.66 2.13 -1.97
N LEU A 35 -23.31 1.71 -3.19
CA LEU A 35 -22.54 0.48 -3.43
C LEU A 35 -21.14 0.56 -2.84
N ARG A 36 -20.47 1.72 -2.94
CA ARG A 36 -19.17 1.95 -2.31
C ARG A 36 -19.22 1.73 -0.80
N LYS A 37 -20.22 2.29 -0.13
CA LYS A 37 -20.39 2.12 1.32
C LYS A 37 -20.67 0.67 1.70
N ALA A 38 -21.55 0.01 0.94
CA ALA A 38 -21.91 -1.38 1.16
C ALA A 38 -20.75 -2.36 0.92
N LEU A 39 -19.84 -2.06 -0.03
CA LEU A 39 -18.70 -2.93 -0.33
C LEU A 39 -17.45 -2.60 0.51
N ALA A 40 -17.21 -1.35 0.88
CA ALA A 40 -15.96 -0.95 1.53
C ALA A 40 -15.74 -1.62 2.89
N GLU A 41 -16.76 -1.62 3.76
CA GLU A 41 -16.67 -2.20 5.11
C GLU A 41 -16.51 -3.73 5.08
N PRO A 42 -17.29 -4.50 4.29
CA PRO A 42 -17.06 -5.93 4.15
C PRO A 42 -15.70 -6.29 3.58
N VAL A 43 -15.21 -5.55 2.57
CA VAL A 43 -13.87 -5.79 2.00
C VAL A 43 -12.81 -5.66 3.08
N GLU A 44 -12.83 -4.58 3.85
CA GLU A 44 -11.88 -4.33 4.94
C GLU A 44 -11.91 -5.46 5.97
N SER A 45 -13.11 -5.81 6.46
CA SER A 45 -13.27 -6.89 7.46
C SER A 45 -12.80 -8.27 6.98
N LEU A 46 -12.93 -8.56 5.68
CA LEU A 46 -12.47 -9.82 5.10
C LEU A 46 -10.94 -9.87 5.04
N PHE A 47 -10.30 -8.74 4.70
CA PHE A 47 -8.84 -8.65 4.62
C PHE A 47 -8.16 -8.57 6.00
N ASP A 48 -8.86 -8.17 7.06
CA ASP A 48 -8.36 -8.30 8.44
C ASP A 48 -8.15 -9.76 8.85
N VAL A 49 -9.01 -10.67 8.39
CA VAL A 49 -8.89 -12.11 8.66
C VAL A 49 -7.99 -12.80 7.64
N ALA A 50 -8.09 -12.40 6.37
CA ALA A 50 -7.33 -12.87 5.21
C ALA A 50 -7.15 -14.40 5.17
N ASP A 51 -8.28 -15.11 5.24
CA ASP A 51 -8.32 -16.56 5.10
C ASP A 51 -8.32 -17.01 3.62
N GLN A 52 -8.21 -18.31 3.38
CA GLN A 52 -8.23 -18.85 2.02
C GLN A 52 -9.58 -18.64 1.30
N THR A 53 -10.66 -18.35 2.04
CA THR A 53 -12.01 -18.12 1.46
C THR A 53 -12.31 -16.65 1.19
N THR A 54 -11.41 -15.73 1.56
CA THR A 54 -11.55 -14.26 1.41
C THR A 54 -12.11 -13.88 0.05
N TRP A 55 -11.50 -14.36 -1.04
CA TRP A 55 -11.93 -14.04 -2.41
C TRP A 55 -13.28 -14.66 -2.77
N GLN A 56 -13.61 -15.84 -2.25
CA GLN A 56 -14.92 -16.46 -2.45
C GLN A 56 -16.02 -15.68 -1.73
N SER A 57 -15.80 -15.33 -0.46
CA SER A 57 -16.70 -14.51 0.34
C SER A 57 -16.90 -13.14 -0.28
N LEU A 58 -15.83 -12.52 -0.78
CA LEU A 58 -15.88 -11.23 -1.47
C LEU A 58 -16.74 -11.28 -2.74
N ARG A 59 -16.60 -12.32 -3.57
CA ARG A 59 -17.44 -12.50 -4.76
C ARG A 59 -18.92 -12.65 -4.41
N ASN A 60 -19.23 -13.37 -3.34
CA ASN A 60 -20.60 -13.54 -2.86
C ASN A 60 -21.20 -12.21 -2.40
N ILE A 61 -20.43 -11.39 -1.67
CA ILE A 61 -20.86 -10.05 -1.22
C ILE A 61 -21.03 -9.13 -2.42
N TYR A 62 -20.05 -9.06 -3.31
CA TYR A 62 -20.14 -8.27 -4.54
C TYR A 62 -21.41 -8.61 -5.34
N LYS A 63 -21.70 -9.91 -5.52
CA LYS A 63 -22.90 -10.37 -6.21
C LYS A 63 -24.17 -9.92 -5.49
N ARG A 64 -24.25 -10.15 -4.17
CA ARG A 64 -25.42 -9.77 -3.35
C ARG A 64 -25.71 -8.28 -3.38
N GLU A 65 -24.70 -7.45 -3.17
CA GLU A 65 -24.86 -5.99 -3.14
C GLU A 65 -25.20 -5.44 -4.53
N THR A 66 -24.60 -6.00 -5.58
CA THR A 66 -24.93 -5.63 -6.97
C THR A 66 -26.36 -6.02 -7.32
N GLU A 67 -26.82 -7.22 -6.95
CA GLU A 67 -28.19 -7.70 -7.18
C GLU A 67 -29.23 -6.92 -6.37
N ALA A 68 -28.85 -6.33 -5.24
CA ALA A 68 -29.75 -5.48 -4.45
C ALA A 68 -29.92 -4.07 -5.07
N ILE A 69 -28.84 -3.46 -5.56
CA ILE A 69 -28.85 -2.07 -6.04
C ILE A 69 -29.26 -1.96 -7.51
N LEU A 70 -28.91 -2.95 -8.33
CA LEU A 70 -29.15 -2.90 -9.77
C LEU A 70 -30.64 -2.81 -10.15
N PRO A 71 -31.58 -3.54 -9.50
CA PRO A 71 -33.01 -3.39 -9.80
C PRO A 71 -33.56 -2.02 -9.42
N GLU A 72 -33.14 -1.45 -8.27
CA GLU A 72 -33.52 -0.10 -7.85
C GLU A 72 -33.02 0.93 -8.87
N PHE A 73 -31.78 0.79 -9.32
CA PHE A 73 -31.17 1.64 -10.33
C PHE A 73 -31.92 1.57 -11.66
N LEU A 74 -32.19 0.38 -12.18
CA LEU A 74 -32.90 0.17 -13.44
C LEU A 74 -34.34 0.69 -13.39
N ASN A 75 -35.07 0.45 -12.29
CA ASN A 75 -36.41 0.97 -12.11
C ASN A 75 -36.44 2.51 -12.15
N ASN A 76 -35.46 3.16 -11.51
CA ASN A 76 -35.32 4.61 -11.56
C ASN A 76 -35.00 5.09 -12.98
N LEU A 77 -34.16 4.39 -13.74
CA LEU A 77 -33.88 4.73 -15.15
C LEU A 77 -35.12 4.59 -16.06
N CYS A 78 -35.94 3.55 -15.85
CA CYS A 78 -37.18 3.33 -16.61
C CYS A 78 -38.23 4.42 -16.38
N GLN A 79 -38.28 5.03 -15.18
CA GLN A 79 -39.16 6.17 -14.90
C GLN A 79 -38.85 7.40 -15.78
N PHE A 80 -37.65 7.46 -16.35
CA PHE A 80 -37.20 8.54 -17.22
C PHE A 80 -37.28 8.19 -18.72
N GLU A 81 -38.07 7.18 -19.12
CA GLU A 81 -38.27 6.82 -20.54
C GLU A 81 -36.96 6.71 -21.34
N MET A 82 -35.87 6.21 -20.71
CA MET A 82 -34.60 6.07 -21.40
C MET A 82 -34.62 4.90 -22.39
N GLU A 83 -33.93 5.09 -23.51
CA GLU A 83 -33.63 4.03 -24.45
C GLU A 83 -32.71 2.96 -23.82
N TYR A 84 -32.85 1.71 -24.26
CA TYR A 84 -32.20 0.55 -23.64
C TYR A 84 -30.66 0.62 -23.74
N ALA A 85 -30.11 1.16 -24.83
CA ALA A 85 -28.66 1.24 -25.05
C ALA A 85 -27.93 2.19 -24.08
N PRO A 86 -28.39 3.43 -23.83
CA PRO A 86 -27.86 4.28 -22.75
C PRO A 86 -27.94 3.66 -21.36
N ALA A 87 -28.99 2.87 -21.08
CA ALA A 87 -29.15 2.21 -19.79
C ALA A 87 -28.10 1.10 -19.58
N GLU A 88 -27.81 0.29 -20.60
CA GLU A 88 -26.75 -0.72 -20.54
C GLU A 88 -25.36 -0.09 -20.30
N GLU A 89 -25.05 1.03 -20.95
CA GLU A 89 -23.80 1.77 -20.74
C GLU A 89 -23.68 2.29 -19.30
N MET A 90 -24.78 2.72 -18.68
CA MET A 90 -24.75 3.15 -17.28
C MET A 90 -24.59 1.98 -16.31
N VAL A 91 -25.20 0.83 -16.61
CA VAL A 91 -25.03 -0.39 -15.82
C VAL A 91 -23.59 -0.89 -15.90
N SER A 92 -22.94 -0.86 -17.07
CA SER A 92 -21.52 -1.23 -17.17
C SER A 92 -20.64 -0.29 -16.36
N LYS A 93 -20.83 1.03 -16.47
CA LYS A 93 -20.11 2.03 -15.66
C LYS A 93 -20.29 1.81 -14.16
N LEU A 94 -21.49 1.41 -13.71
CA LEU A 94 -21.74 1.10 -12.31
C LEU A 94 -20.97 -0.17 -11.86
N LYS A 95 -20.95 -1.22 -12.69
CA LYS A 95 -20.20 -2.45 -12.42
C LYS A 95 -18.69 -2.22 -12.40
N ASP A 96 -18.18 -1.45 -13.36
CA ASP A 96 -16.77 -1.07 -13.44
C ASP A 96 -16.36 -0.26 -12.21
N TYR A 97 -17.21 0.70 -11.79
CA TYR A 97 -16.99 1.44 -10.57
C TYR A 97 -16.96 0.53 -9.33
N ALA A 98 -17.91 -0.39 -9.21
CA ALA A 98 -17.97 -1.35 -8.11
C ALA A 98 -16.69 -2.21 -8.02
N GLN A 99 -16.22 -2.73 -9.16
CA GLN A 99 -14.95 -3.47 -9.22
C GLN A 99 -13.79 -2.59 -8.79
N SER A 100 -13.73 -1.34 -9.28
CA SER A 100 -12.67 -0.39 -8.91
C SER A 100 -12.62 -0.09 -7.41
N VAL A 101 -13.78 -0.06 -6.73
CA VAL A 101 -13.85 0.12 -5.27
C VAL A 101 -13.22 -1.07 -4.56
N VAL A 102 -13.57 -2.29 -4.97
CA VAL A 102 -13.02 -3.53 -4.41
C VAL A 102 -11.51 -3.60 -4.64
N GLU A 103 -11.05 -3.31 -5.86
CA GLU A 103 -9.63 -3.28 -6.18
C GLU A 103 -8.86 -2.23 -5.38
N SER A 104 -9.43 -1.02 -5.23
CA SER A 104 -8.81 0.05 -4.46
C SER A 104 -8.67 -0.33 -2.99
N LYS A 105 -9.69 -0.96 -2.41
CA LYS A 105 -9.68 -1.39 -1.01
C LYS A 105 -8.75 -2.58 -0.77
N ALA A 106 -8.74 -3.55 -1.68
CA ALA A 106 -7.78 -4.64 -1.65
C ALA A 106 -6.33 -4.11 -1.74
N LYS A 107 -6.07 -3.11 -2.58
CA LYS A 107 -4.75 -2.45 -2.67
C LYS A 107 -4.37 -1.73 -1.37
N GLU A 108 -5.31 -1.00 -0.76
CA GLU A 108 -5.11 -0.34 0.53
C GLU A 108 -4.70 -1.35 1.60
N GLU A 109 -5.39 -2.48 1.71
CA GLU A 109 -5.05 -3.51 2.69
C GLU A 109 -3.75 -4.24 2.35
N SER A 110 -3.51 -4.52 1.06
CA SER A 110 -2.24 -5.12 0.63
C SER A 110 -1.03 -4.23 0.94
N SER A 111 -1.20 -2.91 1.01
CA SER A 111 -0.12 -1.99 1.39
C SER A 111 0.33 -2.19 2.84
N LYS A 112 -0.55 -2.74 3.68
CA LYS A 112 -0.31 -3.05 5.10
C LYS A 112 0.09 -4.51 5.31
N VAL A 113 0.37 -5.27 4.26
CA VAL A 113 0.59 -6.73 4.31
C VAL A 113 1.66 -7.16 5.32
N LEU A 114 2.73 -6.40 5.49
CA LEU A 114 3.79 -6.75 6.46
C LEU A 114 3.29 -6.67 7.92
N ILE A 115 2.42 -5.71 8.21
CA ILE A 115 1.80 -5.56 9.54
C ILE A 115 0.87 -6.75 9.76
N HIS A 116 -0.02 -7.02 8.80
CA HIS A 116 -0.95 -8.15 8.83
C HIS A 116 -0.23 -9.51 8.96
N MET A 117 0.86 -9.72 8.22
CA MET A 117 1.70 -10.92 8.33
C MET A 117 2.32 -11.06 9.73
N LYS A 118 2.83 -9.96 10.30
CA LYS A 118 3.40 -9.95 11.65
C LYS A 118 2.34 -10.25 12.72
N GLU A 119 1.17 -9.65 12.60
CA GLU A 119 0.04 -9.88 13.51
C GLU A 119 -0.42 -11.33 13.43
N ARG A 120 -0.55 -11.88 12.22
CA ARG A 120 -0.92 -13.28 12.00
C ARG A 120 0.13 -14.26 12.53
N PHE A 121 1.40 -13.96 12.33
CA PHE A 121 2.48 -14.74 12.92
C PHE A 121 2.41 -14.70 14.45
N THR A 122 2.27 -13.51 15.03
CA THR A 122 2.27 -13.32 16.49
C THR A 122 1.08 -13.99 17.15
N THR A 123 -0.11 -13.91 16.55
CA THR A 123 -1.29 -14.61 17.05
C THR A 123 -1.07 -16.12 17.08
N VAL A 124 -0.65 -16.73 15.97
CA VAL A 124 -0.43 -18.19 15.89
C VAL A 124 0.74 -18.66 16.77
N PHE A 125 1.81 -17.87 16.88
CA PHE A 125 2.99 -18.24 17.65
C PHE A 125 2.75 -18.13 19.17
N SER A 126 2.11 -17.04 19.60
CA SER A 126 1.96 -16.68 21.01
C SER A 126 0.67 -17.19 21.65
N HIS A 127 -0.28 -17.72 20.89
CA HIS A 127 -1.53 -18.27 21.42
C HIS A 127 -1.63 -19.78 21.15
N ASP A 128 -2.44 -20.47 21.94
CA ASP A 128 -2.85 -21.84 21.71
C ASP A 128 -4.07 -21.92 20.77
N LYS A 129 -4.61 -23.13 20.59
CA LYS A 129 -5.76 -23.38 19.70
C LYS A 129 -7.06 -22.76 20.22
N ASP A 130 -7.13 -22.50 21.52
CA ASP A 130 -8.29 -21.90 22.19
C ASP A 130 -8.17 -20.37 22.25
N SER A 131 -7.20 -19.79 21.53
CA SER A 131 -6.86 -18.36 21.54
C SER A 131 -6.39 -17.82 22.89
N ASN A 132 -5.96 -18.69 23.81
CA ASN A 132 -5.36 -18.26 25.07
C ASN A 132 -3.84 -18.04 24.88
N PRO A 133 -3.22 -17.08 25.60
CA PRO A 133 -1.78 -16.89 25.56
C PRO A 133 -1.04 -18.18 25.95
N ARG A 134 -0.15 -18.63 25.08
CA ARG A 134 0.64 -19.85 25.24
C ARG A 134 1.64 -19.69 26.37
N VAL A 135 1.63 -20.64 27.30
CA VAL A 135 2.65 -20.77 28.34
C VAL A 135 3.74 -21.72 27.86
N TRP A 136 5.00 -21.27 27.88
CA TRP A 136 6.14 -22.08 27.45
C TRP A 136 6.59 -23.01 28.58
N THR A 137 6.26 -24.30 28.48
CA THR A 137 6.61 -25.30 29.51
C THR A 137 7.88 -26.10 29.17
N GLY A 138 8.46 -25.87 28.00
CA GLY A 138 9.72 -26.48 27.53
C GLY A 138 9.53 -27.87 26.91
N LYS A 139 8.29 -28.36 26.84
CA LYS A 139 7.92 -29.63 26.20
C LYS A 139 7.44 -29.45 24.76
N GLU A 140 7.18 -28.21 24.36
CA GLU A 140 6.64 -27.87 23.06
C GLU A 140 7.73 -27.90 21.99
N ASP A 141 7.38 -28.40 20.80
CA ASP A 141 8.25 -28.25 19.62
C ASP A 141 8.13 -26.82 19.08
N VAL A 142 8.99 -25.94 19.59
CA VAL A 142 9.08 -24.54 19.18
C VAL A 142 9.33 -24.41 17.66
N ARG A 143 10.04 -25.36 17.05
CA ARG A 143 10.33 -25.34 15.61
C ARG A 143 9.07 -25.63 14.80
N ALA A 144 8.27 -26.61 15.22
CA ALA A 144 6.99 -26.90 14.60
C ALA A 144 6.02 -25.70 14.73
N ILE A 145 5.95 -25.07 15.91
CA ILE A 145 5.11 -23.88 16.15
C ILE A 145 5.57 -22.71 15.28
N ALA A 146 6.87 -22.44 15.20
CA ALA A 146 7.40 -21.39 14.34
C ALA A 146 7.12 -21.68 12.85
N LYS A 147 7.19 -22.95 12.43
CA LYS A 147 6.87 -23.36 11.05
C LYS A 147 5.40 -23.14 10.74
N GLU A 148 4.50 -23.50 11.65
CA GLU A 148 3.05 -23.27 11.53
C GLU A 148 2.73 -21.76 11.45
N ALA A 149 3.29 -20.95 12.34
CA ALA A 149 3.10 -19.50 12.33
C ALA A 149 3.62 -18.84 11.04
N ARG A 150 4.77 -19.28 10.52
CA ARG A 150 5.27 -18.84 9.20
C ARG A 150 4.34 -19.25 8.07
N SER A 151 3.79 -20.46 8.12
CA SER A 151 2.83 -20.93 7.10
C SER A 151 1.54 -20.11 7.10
N ALA A 152 1.02 -19.75 8.28
CA ALA A 152 -0.15 -18.90 8.40
C ALA A 152 0.09 -17.50 7.82
N ALA A 153 1.25 -16.89 8.11
CA ALA A 153 1.63 -15.59 7.55
C ALA A 153 1.80 -15.64 6.01
N LEU A 154 2.36 -16.72 5.46
CA LEU A 154 2.52 -16.89 4.01
C LEU A 154 1.20 -17.15 3.28
N LYS A 155 0.25 -17.84 3.91
CA LYS A 155 -1.11 -17.98 3.39
C LYS A 155 -1.80 -16.63 3.28
N LEU A 156 -1.71 -15.80 4.32
CA LEU A 156 -2.20 -14.42 4.30
C LEU A 156 -1.57 -13.62 3.16
N LEU A 157 -0.24 -13.71 3.00
CA LEU A 157 0.45 -13.06 1.88
C LEU A 157 -0.08 -13.53 0.52
N SER A 158 -0.31 -14.83 0.35
CA SER A 158 -0.88 -15.36 -0.90
C SER A 158 -2.26 -14.77 -1.20
N VAL A 159 -3.10 -14.59 -0.17
CA VAL A 159 -4.42 -13.98 -0.32
C VAL A 159 -4.29 -12.53 -0.80
N MET A 160 -3.36 -11.75 -0.24
CA MET A 160 -3.18 -10.32 -0.55
C MET A 160 -2.33 -10.05 -1.81
N ALA A 161 -1.61 -11.04 -2.33
CA ALA A 161 -0.68 -10.86 -3.46
C ALA A 161 -1.34 -10.70 -4.82
N ALA A 162 -2.58 -11.17 -5.00
CA ALA A 162 -3.28 -11.14 -6.27
C ALA A 162 -4.80 -10.98 -6.11
N ILE A 163 -5.40 -10.22 -7.02
CA ILE A 163 -6.86 -10.03 -7.10
C ILE A 163 -7.46 -11.17 -7.90
N ARG A 164 -8.39 -11.93 -7.29
CA ARG A 164 -8.96 -13.16 -7.87
C ARG A 164 -10.46 -13.03 -8.11
N TRP A 165 -10.82 -12.54 -9.30
CA TRP A 165 -12.22 -12.49 -9.72
C TRP A 165 -12.77 -13.85 -10.16
N ASP A 166 -11.92 -14.72 -10.70
CA ASP A 166 -12.30 -16.06 -11.14
C ASP A 166 -11.92 -17.13 -10.10
N ASP A 167 -12.51 -18.33 -10.25
CA ASP A 167 -12.26 -19.48 -9.37
C ASP A 167 -11.10 -20.37 -9.84
N GLU A 168 -10.27 -19.82 -10.73
CA GLU A 168 -9.11 -20.52 -11.27
C GLU A 168 -8.05 -20.74 -10.20
N PRO A 169 -7.51 -21.97 -10.05
CA PRO A 169 -6.50 -22.25 -9.05
C PRO A 169 -5.19 -21.56 -9.42
N ASP A 170 -4.65 -20.77 -8.49
CA ASP A 170 -3.32 -20.20 -8.65
C ASP A 170 -2.23 -21.09 -8.05
N ARG A 171 -0.99 -20.75 -8.39
CA ARG A 171 0.21 -21.41 -7.86
C ARG A 171 0.93 -20.58 -6.80
N ILE A 172 0.40 -19.41 -6.45
CA ILE A 172 1.07 -18.41 -5.61
C ILE A 172 1.33 -18.98 -4.21
N GLU A 173 0.32 -19.56 -3.56
CA GLU A 173 0.49 -20.17 -2.22
C GLU A 173 1.56 -21.28 -2.26
N SER A 174 1.49 -22.17 -3.25
CA SER A 174 2.43 -23.28 -3.41
C SER A 174 3.88 -22.80 -3.66
N ILE A 175 4.06 -21.73 -4.42
CA ILE A 175 5.38 -21.15 -4.71
C ILE A 175 5.95 -20.47 -3.46
N LEU A 176 5.13 -19.67 -2.75
CA LEU A 176 5.54 -18.99 -1.53
C LEU A 176 5.95 -19.98 -0.44
N THR A 177 5.16 -21.02 -0.24
CA THR A 177 5.44 -22.07 0.76
C THR A 177 6.67 -22.90 0.39
N SER A 178 6.79 -23.40 -0.84
CA SER A 178 7.99 -24.16 -1.26
C SER A 178 9.28 -23.33 -1.24
N THR A 179 9.21 -22.03 -1.56
CA THR A 179 10.39 -21.14 -1.62
C THR A 179 10.83 -20.70 -0.23
N LEU A 180 9.90 -20.22 0.61
CA LEU A 180 10.24 -19.54 1.86
C LEU A 180 10.14 -20.43 3.10
N LEU A 181 9.41 -21.56 3.02
CA LEU A 181 9.19 -22.47 4.13
C LEU A 181 10.04 -23.73 4.04
N GLU A 182 10.23 -24.27 2.83
CA GLU A 182 11.01 -25.49 2.60
C GLU A 182 12.44 -25.23 2.11
N GLY A 183 12.76 -24.00 1.70
CA GLY A 183 14.09 -23.60 1.23
C GLY A 183 14.54 -24.30 -0.06
N SER A 184 13.68 -25.11 -0.68
CA SER A 184 14.02 -25.99 -1.82
C SER A 184 14.32 -25.24 -3.11
N VAL A 185 13.90 -23.97 -3.24
CA VAL A 185 14.17 -23.14 -4.43
C VAL A 185 15.46 -22.33 -4.25
N ILE A 186 15.86 -22.06 -3.01
CA ILE A 186 17.13 -21.37 -2.71
C ILE A 186 18.32 -22.22 -3.16
N SER A 187 18.23 -23.56 -3.09
CA SER A 187 19.28 -24.46 -3.58
C SER A 187 19.47 -24.44 -5.11
N LYS A 188 18.42 -24.14 -5.89
CA LYS A 188 18.50 -24.06 -7.37
C LYS A 188 18.89 -22.68 -7.88
N ILE A 189 18.51 -21.62 -7.17
CA ILE A 189 18.93 -20.24 -7.53
C ILE A 189 20.38 -20.00 -7.07
N ALA A 190 20.79 -20.53 -5.92
CA ALA A 190 22.15 -20.39 -5.41
C ALA A 190 23.20 -21.15 -6.25
N SER A 191 22.84 -22.22 -6.95
CA SER A 191 23.78 -22.96 -7.81
C SER A 191 24.17 -22.22 -9.11
N ALA A 192 23.50 -21.12 -9.46
CA ALA A 192 23.85 -20.27 -10.60
C ALA A 192 24.51 -18.93 -10.18
N ALA A 193 24.53 -18.61 -8.89
CA ALA A 193 25.13 -17.40 -8.34
C ALA A 193 26.25 -17.78 -7.36
N SER A 194 27.41 -18.12 -7.90
CA SER A 194 28.64 -18.28 -7.13
C SER A 194 29.10 -16.94 -6.56
N ALA A 195 28.59 -16.58 -5.37
CA ALA A 195 29.26 -15.79 -4.34
C ALA A 195 28.31 -15.69 -3.13
N ASP A 196 28.80 -16.10 -1.96
CA ASP A 196 28.11 -16.08 -0.66
C ASP A 196 27.25 -14.82 -0.41
N PRO A 197 25.91 -14.94 -0.37
CA PRO A 197 25.01 -13.87 0.04
C PRO A 197 24.77 -13.87 1.56
N LEU A 198 25.75 -14.32 2.34
CA LEU A 198 25.74 -14.24 3.81
C LEU A 198 26.93 -13.42 4.37
N ALA A 199 27.85 -12.98 3.52
CA ALA A 199 28.99 -12.15 3.91
C ALA A 199 28.81 -10.65 3.58
N SER A 200 27.71 -10.24 2.95
CA SER A 200 27.46 -8.84 2.60
C SER A 200 26.36 -8.23 3.45
N THR A 201 26.83 -7.39 4.37
CA THR A 201 26.10 -6.41 5.17
C THR A 201 25.18 -5.52 4.31
N THR A 202 23.87 -5.79 4.29
CA THR A 202 22.86 -4.84 3.77
C THR A 202 21.70 -4.60 4.73
N TRP A 203 21.80 -5.08 5.98
CA TRP A 203 20.81 -4.80 7.03
C TRP A 203 21.09 -3.52 7.84
N GLU A 204 22.19 -2.81 7.58
CA GLU A 204 22.48 -1.50 8.21
C GLU A 204 21.74 -0.33 7.52
N GLU A 205 21.16 -0.53 6.33
CA GLU A 205 20.52 0.56 5.58
C GLU A 205 19.04 0.76 5.94
N VAL A 206 18.37 -0.26 6.49
CA VAL A 206 16.93 -0.20 6.84
C VAL A 206 16.64 0.24 8.27
N THR A 207 17.64 0.28 9.15
CA THR A 207 17.52 0.82 10.52
C THR A 207 17.58 2.34 10.57
N LEU A 208 18.16 2.97 9.54
CA LEU A 208 18.22 4.43 9.37
C LEU A 208 16.85 5.06 9.10
N CYS A 209 15.91 4.33 8.50
CA CYS A 209 14.62 4.89 8.07
C CYS A 209 13.57 4.99 9.20
N TRP A 210 13.78 4.31 10.34
CA TRP A 210 12.78 4.22 11.41
C TRP A 210 13.23 4.80 12.77
N ASN A 211 14.43 5.38 12.87
CA ASN A 211 14.89 5.98 14.11
C ASN A 211 14.83 7.53 14.04
N PRO A 212 13.94 8.20 14.80
CA PRO A 212 13.78 9.65 14.78
C PRO A 212 15.07 10.40 15.17
N ILE A 213 16.00 9.72 15.85
CA ILE A 213 17.30 10.27 16.24
C ILE A 213 18.16 10.61 15.01
N TYR A 214 18.12 9.83 13.93
CA TYR A 214 18.93 10.13 12.73
C TYR A 214 18.41 11.34 11.96
N LEU A 215 17.09 11.52 11.87
CA LEU A 215 16.51 12.75 11.30
C LEU A 215 16.89 13.97 12.12
N PHE A 216 16.90 13.85 13.45
CA PHE A 216 17.35 14.91 14.33
C PHE A 216 18.85 15.23 14.14
N LEU A 217 19.71 14.21 14.06
CA LEU A 217 21.15 14.39 13.82
C LEU A 217 21.44 14.99 12.44
N LEU A 218 20.71 14.58 11.40
CA LEU A 218 20.83 15.13 10.04
C LEU A 218 20.39 16.60 10.02
N PHE A 219 19.29 16.93 10.69
CA PHE A 219 18.80 18.31 10.81
C PHE A 219 19.80 19.20 11.57
N VAL A 220 20.33 18.73 12.70
CA VAL A 220 21.36 19.44 13.47
C VAL A 220 22.63 19.61 12.64
N GLY A 221 23.09 18.56 11.95
CA GLY A 221 24.25 18.61 11.05
C GLY A 221 24.06 19.61 9.91
N TYR A 222 22.88 19.61 9.26
CA TYR A 222 22.52 20.59 8.23
C TYR A 222 22.52 22.02 8.78
N LEU A 223 21.97 22.26 9.97
CA LEU A 223 22.02 23.56 10.62
C LEU A 223 23.46 23.98 10.95
N MET A 224 24.31 23.04 11.35
CA MET A 224 25.72 23.30 11.65
C MET A 224 26.50 23.66 10.39
N VAL A 225 26.28 22.95 9.28
CA VAL A 225 26.85 23.27 7.96
C VAL A 225 26.33 24.62 7.45
N LYS A 226 25.03 24.90 7.60
CA LYS A 226 24.42 26.17 7.19
C LYS A 226 24.90 27.35 8.05
N ALA A 227 25.10 27.15 9.34
CA ALA A 227 25.69 28.13 10.25
C ALA A 227 27.16 28.38 9.90
N LEU A 228 27.93 27.33 9.59
CA LEU A 228 29.29 27.46 9.10
C LEU A 228 29.35 28.17 7.75
N ALA A 229 28.40 27.92 6.84
CA ALA A 229 28.29 28.63 5.56
C ALA A 229 27.84 30.10 5.71
N MET A 230 27.16 30.45 6.81
CA MET A 230 26.84 31.84 7.15
C MET A 230 27.95 32.55 7.94
N GLN A 231 28.76 31.82 8.71
CA GLN A 231 29.89 32.38 9.47
C GLN A 231 31.18 32.49 8.64
N LEU A 232 31.39 31.58 7.69
CA LEU A 232 32.33 31.80 6.60
C LEU A 232 31.69 32.82 5.67
N ASP A 233 32.08 34.09 5.80
CA ASP A 233 31.77 35.16 4.86
C ASP A 233 32.45 34.88 3.51
N VAL A 234 31.89 33.92 2.78
CA VAL A 234 32.37 33.38 1.49
C VAL A 234 32.24 34.42 0.36
N SER A 235 31.52 35.52 0.57
CA SER A 235 31.33 36.52 -0.48
C SER A 235 32.53 37.45 -0.68
N ARG A 236 33.46 37.54 0.28
CA ARG A 236 34.57 38.52 0.19
C ARG A 236 35.92 37.94 -0.25
N GLU A 237 36.21 36.66 0.02
CA GLU A 237 37.50 36.03 -0.34
C GLU A 237 37.47 35.27 -1.69
N PHE A 238 36.30 34.88 -2.20
CA PHE A 238 36.20 34.09 -3.44
C PHE A 238 36.39 34.90 -4.74
N GLN A 239 36.59 36.22 -4.66
CA GLN A 239 36.96 37.01 -5.84
C GLN A 239 38.42 36.76 -6.31
N ASN A 240 39.28 36.17 -5.47
CA ASN A 240 40.67 35.86 -5.84
C ASN A 240 40.93 34.36 -6.11
N GLY A 241 39.88 33.56 -6.28
CA GLY A 241 39.96 32.14 -6.67
C GLY A 241 39.94 31.14 -5.51
N VAL A 242 39.38 29.96 -5.77
CA VAL A 242 39.11 28.88 -4.80
C VAL A 242 40.40 28.30 -4.17
N VAL A 243 41.48 28.25 -4.93
CA VAL A 243 42.75 27.60 -4.55
C VAL A 243 43.48 28.33 -3.41
N PRO A 244 43.69 29.67 -3.42
CA PRO A 244 44.34 30.37 -2.31
C PRO A 244 43.50 30.39 -1.01
N GLY A 245 42.17 30.34 -1.10
CA GLY A 245 41.27 30.31 0.06
C GLY A 245 41.42 29.02 0.88
N ILE A 246 41.50 27.86 0.22
CA ILE A 246 41.67 26.56 0.88
C ILE A 246 43.06 26.46 1.54
N ILE A 247 44.10 27.04 0.93
CA ILE A 247 45.46 27.06 1.47
C ILE A 247 45.52 27.94 2.74
N SER A 248 44.86 29.10 2.74
CA SER A 248 44.83 30.01 3.90
C SER A 248 44.15 29.40 5.13
N VAL A 249 43.04 28.68 4.93
CA VAL A 249 42.33 27.97 6.00
C VAL A 249 43.15 26.80 6.52
N SER A 250 43.80 26.05 5.62
CA SER A 250 44.64 24.90 6.00
C SER A 250 45.87 25.31 6.82
N VAL A 251 46.49 26.46 6.49
CA VAL A 251 47.66 26.97 7.21
C VAL A 251 47.30 27.51 8.61
N LYS A 252 46.07 28.00 8.81
CA LYS A 252 45.59 28.43 10.15
C LYS A 252 45.11 27.29 11.03
N LEU A 253 44.73 26.16 10.44
CA LEU A 253 44.25 24.97 11.18
C LEU A 253 45.40 24.21 11.87
N LEU A 254 46.57 24.14 11.23
CA LEU A 254 47.77 23.45 11.74
C LEU A 254 48.26 23.98 13.12
N PRO A 255 48.48 25.30 13.33
CA PRO A 255 48.94 25.80 14.61
C PRO A 255 47.89 25.64 15.73
N THR A 256 46.59 25.66 15.40
CA THR A 256 45.52 25.45 16.38
C THR A 256 45.47 24.00 16.86
N ILE A 257 45.65 23.03 15.95
CA ILE A 257 45.72 21.60 16.30
C ILE A 257 46.97 21.32 17.15
N GLN A 258 48.11 21.90 16.82
CA GLN A 258 49.34 21.75 17.62
C GLN A 258 49.19 22.32 19.03
N ASN A 259 48.49 23.45 19.20
CA ASN A 259 48.25 24.06 20.51
C ASN A 259 47.22 23.29 21.36
N LEU A 260 46.34 22.50 20.73
CA LEU A 260 45.43 21.59 21.43
C LEU A 260 46.12 20.27 21.79
N LEU A 261 46.96 19.74 20.90
CA LEU A 261 47.76 18.53 21.17
C LEU A 261 48.80 18.77 22.27
N SER A 262 49.46 19.94 22.31
CA SER A 262 50.40 20.29 23.38
C SER A 262 49.72 20.46 24.75
N LYS A 263 48.46 20.88 24.76
CA LYS A 263 47.64 20.93 26.00
C LYS A 263 47.18 19.56 26.46
N LEU A 264 46.95 18.62 25.55
CA LEU A 264 46.59 17.26 25.88
C LEU A 264 47.81 16.42 26.33
N SER A 265 49.00 16.68 25.78
CA SER A 265 50.24 16.02 26.22
C SER A 265 50.73 16.46 27.60
N TYR A 266 50.16 17.54 28.17
CA TYR A 266 50.44 17.98 29.55
C TYR A 266 49.49 17.33 30.58
N PHE A 267 48.51 16.54 30.10
CA PHE A 267 47.49 15.87 30.92
C PHE A 267 47.66 14.34 30.99
N VAL A 268 48.79 13.82 30.49
CA VAL A 268 49.25 12.43 30.65
C VAL A 268 50.49 12.40 31.53
#